data_AF-A0A963NKT9-F1
#
_entry.id   AF-A0A963NKT9-F1
#
_cell.length_a   1.000
_cell.length_b   1.000
_cell.length_c   1.000
_cell.angle_alpha   90.00
_cell.angle_beta   90.00
_cell.angle_gamma   90.00
#
_symmetry.space_group_name_H-M   'P 1'
#
loop_
_entity.id
_entity.type
_entity.pdbx_description
1 polymer ?
#
loop_
_entity_poly.entity_id
_entity_poly.type
_entity_poly.pdbx_seq_one_letter_code
_entity_poly.pdbx_strand_id
1 'polypeptide(L)'
;WVAVLGQVQDGLYNPGFDRRASQRGFDWSWPQQRAGKVGVQLAQVSAAPRAGSMLQVEMTGRGALPQPMASQPLVLLGSHYRFTGRYMSDRLRTREGLVWALRCAAGGERFAQTEALVETQKQWQSFDLEFDMPAECEGAARLQLEATAAWEARAGMAGVMYFDDFELHQRAAESVQ
;
A
#
# COMPACT_ATOMS: atom_id res chain seq x y z
N TRP A 1 4.03 -32.27 3.20
CA TRP A 1 3.47 -30.97 3.60
C TRP A 1 3.74 -29.84 2.60
N VAL A 2 4.25 -30.15 1.40
CA VAL A 2 4.36 -29.21 0.27
C VAL A 2 3.56 -29.81 -0.88
N ALA A 3 2.26 -29.53 -0.88
CA ALA A 3 1.36 -29.73 -2.02
C ALA A 3 0.08 -28.97 -1.68
N VAL A 4 -0.44 -28.19 -2.63
CA VAL A 4 -1.65 -27.33 -2.52
C VAL A 4 -1.43 -25.93 -1.93
N LEU A 5 -0.43 -25.19 -2.43
CA LEU A 5 -0.64 -23.76 -2.65
C LEU A 5 -0.36 -23.51 -4.13
N GLY A 6 -1.36 -22.95 -4.81
CA GLY A 6 -1.29 -22.53 -6.20
C GLY A 6 -0.02 -21.72 -6.44
N GLN A 7 0.42 -21.72 -7.69
CA GLN A 7 1.57 -20.95 -8.15
C GLN A 7 1.68 -19.65 -7.35
N VAL A 8 2.82 -19.44 -6.67
CA VAL A 8 3.16 -18.14 -6.12
C VAL A 8 3.16 -17.23 -7.33
N GLN A 9 2.06 -16.48 -7.51
CA GLN A 9 1.98 -15.49 -8.56
C GLN A 9 2.95 -14.40 -8.14
N ASP A 10 3.93 -14.12 -9.00
CA ASP A 10 4.76 -12.95 -8.83
C ASP A 10 3.84 -11.71 -8.80
N GLY A 11 4.07 -10.82 -7.84
CA GLY A 11 3.36 -9.54 -7.75
C GLY A 11 2.32 -9.44 -6.64
N LEU A 12 1.25 -8.69 -6.91
CA LEU A 12 0.25 -8.30 -5.91
C LEU A 12 -0.86 -9.33 -5.75
N TYR A 13 -1.20 -9.65 -4.52
CA TYR A 13 -2.41 -10.40 -4.19
C TYR A 13 -3.60 -9.45 -3.99
N ASN A 14 -4.74 -9.75 -4.62
CA ASN A 14 -5.97 -8.95 -4.47
C ASN A 14 -5.75 -7.43 -4.72
N PRO A 15 -5.18 -7.05 -5.86
CA PRO A 15 -4.73 -5.68 -6.10
C PRO A 15 -5.86 -4.63 -6.12
N GLY A 16 -7.06 -5.01 -6.58
CA GLY A 16 -8.25 -4.15 -6.59
C GLY A 16 -9.14 -4.28 -5.36
N PHE A 17 -8.71 -5.01 -4.32
CA PHE A 17 -9.51 -5.21 -3.08
C PHE A 17 -10.93 -5.79 -3.29
N ASP A 18 -11.21 -6.45 -4.41
CA ASP A 18 -12.53 -7.01 -4.72
C ASP A 18 -12.90 -8.24 -3.88
N ARG A 19 -11.89 -8.91 -3.29
CA ARG A 19 -12.09 -10.04 -2.37
C ARG A 19 -11.80 -9.61 -0.94
N ARG A 20 -12.54 -10.13 0.03
CA ARG A 20 -12.27 -9.87 1.46
C ARG A 20 -10.82 -10.25 1.80
N ALA A 21 -10.07 -9.30 2.35
CA ALA A 21 -8.71 -9.53 2.83
C ALA A 21 -8.74 -10.51 4.02
N SER A 22 -8.00 -11.60 3.90
CA SER A 22 -7.80 -12.60 4.95
C SER A 22 -6.90 -12.11 6.09
N GLN A 23 -6.12 -11.04 5.85
CA GLN A 23 -5.12 -10.48 6.77
C GLN A 23 -4.04 -11.48 7.20
N ARG A 24 -3.73 -12.45 6.33
CA ARG A 24 -2.76 -13.51 6.57
C ARG A 24 -1.97 -13.84 5.31
N GLY A 25 -0.79 -14.43 5.47
CA GLY A 25 0.05 -14.86 4.34
C GLY A 25 0.44 -13.69 3.45
N PHE A 26 0.24 -13.84 2.15
CA PHE A 26 0.53 -12.81 1.12
C PHE A 26 -0.62 -11.83 0.88
N ASP A 27 -1.71 -11.92 1.64
CA ASP A 27 -2.83 -10.99 1.51
C ASP A 27 -2.55 -9.66 2.24
N TRP A 28 -3.37 -8.66 1.96
CA TRP A 28 -3.33 -7.38 2.65
C TRP A 28 -3.58 -7.55 4.14
N SER A 29 -2.74 -6.91 4.95
CA SER A 29 -2.83 -6.90 6.41
C SER A 29 -2.72 -5.47 6.94
N TRP A 30 -3.35 -5.20 8.07
CA TRP A 30 -3.22 -3.95 8.80
C TRP A 30 -3.18 -4.22 10.30
N PRO A 31 -2.43 -3.44 11.09
CA PRO A 31 -2.19 -3.75 12.49
C PRO A 31 -3.43 -3.49 13.35
N GLN A 32 -3.60 -4.31 14.38
CA GLN A 32 -4.60 -4.05 15.42
C GLN A 32 -4.16 -2.85 16.26
N GLN A 33 -5.07 -1.89 16.45
CA GLN A 33 -4.86 -0.74 17.32
C GLN A 33 -5.52 -0.92 18.67
N ARG A 34 -4.95 -0.30 19.71
CA ARG A 34 -5.55 -0.32 21.06
C ARG A 34 -6.87 0.42 21.04
N ALA A 35 -7.89 -0.16 21.68
CA ALA A 35 -9.19 0.48 21.85
C ALA A 35 -9.03 1.88 22.48
N GLY A 36 -9.75 2.87 21.94
CA GLY A 36 -9.69 4.26 22.40
C GLY A 36 -8.52 5.11 21.87
N LYS A 37 -7.55 4.52 21.14
CA LYS A 37 -6.45 5.25 20.46
C LYS A 37 -6.33 4.82 19.00
N VAL A 38 -7.47 4.69 18.33
CA VAL A 38 -7.55 4.27 16.93
C VAL A 38 -7.23 5.48 16.05
N GLY A 39 -6.00 5.56 15.56
CA GLY A 39 -5.56 6.62 14.63
C GLY A 39 -6.06 6.41 13.21
N VAL A 40 -6.29 5.16 12.79
CA VAL A 40 -6.73 4.80 11.43
C VAL A 40 -7.72 3.65 11.44
N GLN A 41 -8.73 3.68 10.59
CA GLN A 41 -9.65 2.58 10.35
C GLN A 41 -9.57 2.17 8.88
N LEU A 42 -9.36 0.87 8.66
CA LEU A 42 -9.28 0.30 7.32
C LEU A 42 -10.47 -0.63 7.10
N ALA A 43 -11.14 -0.48 5.97
CA ALA A 43 -12.27 -1.29 5.57
C ALA A 43 -12.28 -1.47 4.05
N GLN A 44 -12.88 -2.57 3.60
CA GLN A 44 -13.23 -2.73 2.18
C GLN A 44 -14.67 -2.24 2.00
N VAL A 45 -14.87 -1.28 1.12
CA VAL A 45 -16.17 -0.66 0.85
C VAL A 45 -16.56 -0.85 -0.61
N SER A 46 -17.85 -0.71 -0.93
CA SER A 46 -18.36 -0.82 -2.30
C SER A 46 -17.68 0.17 -3.24
N ALA A 47 -17.19 -0.29 -4.39
CA ALA A 47 -16.60 0.54 -5.44
C ALA A 47 -17.64 1.12 -6.43
N ALA A 48 -18.91 1.21 -6.01
CA ALA A 48 -20.00 1.67 -6.87
C ALA A 48 -19.68 3.03 -7.55
N PRO A 49 -19.99 3.18 -8.85
CA PRO A 49 -20.83 2.29 -9.68
C PRO A 49 -20.09 1.06 -10.26
N ARG A 50 -18.77 0.92 -10.08
CA ARG A 50 -18.05 -0.30 -10.47
C ARG A 50 -18.50 -1.46 -9.57
N ALA A 51 -18.64 -2.65 -10.15
CA ALA A 51 -18.82 -3.86 -9.36
C ALA A 51 -17.52 -4.21 -8.62
N GLY A 52 -17.60 -4.54 -7.34
CA GLY A 52 -16.43 -4.90 -6.53
C GLY A 52 -16.31 -4.09 -5.26
N SER A 53 -15.08 -3.98 -4.75
CA SER A 53 -14.78 -3.23 -3.53
C SER A 53 -13.46 -2.48 -3.68
N MET A 54 -13.24 -1.48 -2.83
CA MET A 54 -12.01 -0.69 -2.77
C MET A 54 -11.56 -0.58 -1.31
N LEU A 55 -10.29 -0.27 -1.09
CA LEU A 55 -9.77 -0.04 0.26
C LEU A 55 -10.11 1.39 0.71
N GLN A 56 -10.83 1.53 1.81
CA GLN A 56 -11.00 2.78 2.54
C GLN A 56 -10.02 2.85 3.70
N VAL A 57 -9.35 3.99 3.84
CA VAL A 57 -8.44 4.33 4.94
C VAL A 57 -8.92 5.62 5.57
N GLU A 58 -9.60 5.52 6.70
CA GLU A 58 -10.09 6.66 7.47
C GLU A 58 -9.11 7.00 8.59
N MET A 59 -8.45 8.16 8.49
CA MET A 59 -7.65 8.72 9.57
C MET A 59 -8.56 9.52 10.50
N THR A 60 -8.58 9.16 11.78
CA THR A 60 -9.63 9.59 12.70
C THR A 60 -9.36 10.95 13.35
N GLY A 61 -8.12 11.45 13.29
CA GLY A 61 -7.65 12.61 14.04
C GLY A 61 -7.55 12.40 15.56
N ARG A 62 -7.75 11.16 16.06
CA ARG A 62 -7.81 10.86 17.50
C ARG A 62 -6.55 10.20 18.06
N GLY A 63 -5.56 9.90 17.24
CA GLY A 63 -4.33 9.26 17.69
C GLY A 63 -3.29 9.11 16.60
N ALA A 64 -2.11 8.65 17.01
CA ALA A 64 -1.01 8.35 16.12
C ALA A 64 -1.39 7.24 15.13
N LEU A 65 -0.86 7.35 13.91
CA LEU A 65 -1.00 6.35 12.88
C LEU A 65 0.03 5.23 13.11
N PRO A 66 -0.36 3.95 13.01
CA PRO A 66 0.60 2.87 12.96
C PRO A 66 1.42 2.97 11.66
N GLN A 67 2.68 2.54 11.71
CA GLN A 67 3.57 2.52 10.54
C GLN A 67 4.08 1.08 10.40
N PRO A 68 3.61 0.32 9.40
CA PRO A 68 2.66 0.71 8.34
C PRO A 68 1.18 0.73 8.79
N MET A 69 0.34 1.42 8.03
CA MET A 69 -1.13 1.39 8.18
C MET A 69 -1.75 0.20 7.48
N ALA A 70 -1.24 -0.15 6.30
CA ALA A 70 -1.60 -1.35 5.55
C ALA A 70 -0.32 -1.92 4.92
N SER A 71 -0.25 -3.23 4.74
CA SER A 71 0.91 -3.87 4.14
C SER A 71 0.60 -5.16 3.42
N GLN A 72 1.37 -5.45 2.38
CA GLN A 72 1.36 -6.72 1.69
C GLN A 72 2.80 -7.24 1.50
N PRO A 73 3.10 -8.50 1.89
CA PRO A 73 4.36 -9.15 1.52
C PRO A 73 4.42 -9.42 0.02
N LEU A 74 5.57 -9.17 -0.59
CA LEU A 74 5.81 -9.39 -2.01
C LEU A 74 6.98 -10.35 -2.23
N VAL A 75 6.86 -11.18 -3.27
CA VAL A 75 7.96 -11.95 -3.86
C VAL A 75 8.15 -11.46 -5.29
N LEU A 76 9.34 -10.94 -5.59
CA LEU A 76 9.70 -10.27 -6.83
C LEU A 76 11.05 -10.83 -7.31
N LEU A 77 11.04 -11.65 -8.36
CA LEU A 77 12.22 -12.38 -8.85
C LEU A 77 13.02 -11.64 -9.95
N GLY A 78 12.52 -10.50 -10.42
CA GLY A 78 13.15 -9.62 -11.39
C GLY A 78 13.88 -8.45 -10.74
N SER A 79 14.46 -7.58 -11.57
CA SER A 79 15.22 -6.41 -11.10
C SER A 79 14.43 -5.10 -11.21
N HIS A 80 13.65 -4.89 -12.27
CA HIS A 80 12.98 -3.62 -12.55
C HIS A 80 11.47 -3.77 -12.54
N TYR A 81 10.78 -2.89 -11.82
CA TYR A 81 9.34 -2.97 -11.64
C TYR A 81 8.67 -1.61 -11.76
N ARG A 82 7.39 -1.64 -12.14
CA ARG A 82 6.49 -0.50 -12.04
C ARG A 82 5.27 -0.88 -11.22
N PHE A 83 5.05 -0.16 -10.14
CA PHE A 83 3.84 -0.19 -9.33
C PHE A 83 2.95 0.99 -9.72
N THR A 84 1.68 0.73 -9.99
CA THR A 84 0.68 1.77 -10.28
C THR A 84 -0.57 1.55 -9.44
N GLY A 85 -1.38 2.58 -9.36
CA GLY A 85 -2.70 2.48 -8.77
C GLY A 85 -3.47 3.78 -8.84
N ARG A 86 -4.66 3.77 -8.25
CA ARG A 86 -5.50 4.95 -8.14
C ARG A 86 -5.80 5.26 -6.69
N TYR A 87 -5.94 6.54 -6.41
CA TYR A 87 -6.36 7.01 -5.11
C TYR A 87 -7.34 8.20 -5.22
N MET A 88 -8.19 8.32 -4.22
CA MET A 88 -9.06 9.47 -4.02
C MET A 88 -9.03 9.82 -2.54
N SER A 89 -9.14 11.10 -2.20
CA SER A 89 -9.24 11.54 -0.82
C SER A 89 -10.35 12.57 -0.62
N ASP A 90 -10.85 12.63 0.62
CA ASP A 90 -11.83 13.63 1.07
C ASP A 90 -11.43 14.15 2.45
N ARG A 91 -11.29 15.47 2.55
CA ARG A 91 -10.98 16.20 3.78
C ARG A 91 -9.73 15.65 4.48
N LEU A 92 -8.74 15.21 3.70
CA LEU A 92 -7.41 14.82 4.15
C LEU A 92 -6.66 16.05 4.67
N ARG A 93 -6.38 16.04 5.97
CA ARG A 93 -5.62 17.08 6.66
C ARG A 93 -4.24 16.54 6.96
N THR A 94 -3.31 16.92 6.09
CA THR A 94 -1.91 16.48 6.13
C THR A 94 -0.96 17.60 5.71
N ARG A 95 0.29 17.54 6.15
CA ARG A 95 1.38 18.40 5.70
C ARG A 95 2.23 17.72 4.63
N GLU A 96 2.57 16.45 4.79
CA GLU A 96 3.48 15.73 3.88
C GLU A 96 2.83 14.55 3.15
N GLY A 97 1.56 14.22 3.44
CA GLY A 97 0.81 13.18 2.75
C GLY A 97 1.13 11.77 3.21
N LEU A 98 0.62 10.81 2.45
CA LEU A 98 0.93 9.39 2.57
C LEU A 98 1.79 8.92 1.40
N VAL A 99 2.49 7.81 1.57
CA VAL A 99 3.19 7.13 0.48
C VAL A 99 2.90 5.64 0.50
N TRP A 100 2.91 5.03 -0.68
CA TRP A 100 3.20 3.60 -0.79
C TRP A 100 4.71 3.42 -0.82
N ALA A 101 5.26 2.81 0.22
CA ALA A 101 6.68 2.59 0.41
C ALA A 101 7.03 1.11 0.28
N LEU A 102 8.23 0.85 -0.22
CA LEU A 102 8.82 -0.48 -0.31
C LEU A 102 10.00 -0.60 0.65
N ARG A 103 10.03 -1.72 1.38
CA ARG A 103 11.12 -2.13 2.28
C ARG A 103 11.45 -3.59 2.05
N CYS A 104 12.68 -4.02 2.34
CA CYS A 104 12.99 -5.45 2.35
C CYS A 104 12.12 -6.18 3.39
N ALA A 105 11.87 -7.48 3.17
CA ALA A 105 11.13 -8.31 4.11
C ALA A 105 11.86 -8.48 5.47
N ALA A 106 13.17 -8.24 5.53
CA ALA A 106 13.91 -8.18 6.80
C ALA A 106 13.67 -6.87 7.59
N GLY A 107 13.03 -5.85 6.98
CA GLY A 107 12.93 -4.49 7.53
C GLY A 107 13.97 -3.56 6.91
N GLY A 108 14.36 -2.52 7.64
CA GLY A 108 15.30 -1.49 7.16
C GLY A 108 14.60 -0.23 6.66
N GLU A 109 15.35 0.66 6.01
CA GLU A 109 14.84 1.91 5.42
C GLU A 109 13.97 1.65 4.17
N ARG A 110 13.24 2.69 3.73
CA ARG A 110 12.49 2.63 2.46
C ARG A 110 13.51 2.62 1.33
N PHE A 111 13.48 1.63 0.45
CA PHE A 111 14.33 1.65 -0.75
C PHE A 111 13.65 2.32 -1.94
N ALA A 112 12.31 2.41 -1.93
CA ALA A 112 11.52 3.12 -2.91
C ALA A 112 10.20 3.59 -2.30
N GLN A 113 9.61 4.66 -2.84
CA GLN A 113 8.29 5.15 -2.46
C GLN A 113 7.66 5.99 -3.59
N THR A 114 6.33 6.03 -3.63
CA THR A 114 5.60 6.95 -4.52
C THR A 114 5.89 8.41 -4.18
N GLU A 115 5.48 9.32 -5.05
CA GLU A 115 5.23 10.71 -4.64
C GLU A 115 4.19 10.76 -3.51
N ALA A 116 4.18 11.87 -2.77
CA ALA A 116 3.24 12.09 -1.68
C ALA A 116 1.80 12.13 -2.19
N LEU A 117 0.96 11.26 -1.65
CA LEU A 117 -0.46 11.18 -1.92
C LEU A 117 -1.20 12.15 -1.00
N VAL A 118 -1.91 13.12 -1.59
CA VAL A 118 -2.46 14.29 -0.88
C VAL A 118 -3.98 14.42 -1.04
N GLU A 119 -4.54 15.54 -0.60
CA GLU A 119 -5.96 15.86 -0.81
C GLU A 119 -6.28 15.95 -2.32
N THR A 120 -7.34 15.27 -2.76
CA THR A 120 -7.77 15.23 -4.18
C THR A 120 -9.17 15.80 -4.40
N GLN A 121 -9.85 16.24 -3.35
CA GLN A 121 -11.19 16.82 -3.36
C GLN A 121 -12.21 15.89 -4.05
N LYS A 122 -12.20 14.62 -3.64
CA LYS A 122 -13.05 13.55 -4.16
C LYS A 122 -12.82 13.23 -5.64
N GLN A 123 -11.68 13.61 -6.21
CA GLN A 123 -11.28 13.23 -7.56
C GLN A 123 -10.34 12.03 -7.52
N TRP A 124 -10.59 11.05 -8.37
CA TRP A 124 -9.63 9.96 -8.56
C TRP A 124 -8.39 10.47 -9.30
N GLN A 125 -7.23 10.20 -8.73
CA GLN A 125 -5.93 10.44 -9.33
C GLN A 125 -5.20 9.10 -9.48
N SER A 126 -4.29 9.03 -10.44
CA SER A 126 -3.36 7.91 -10.58
C SER A 126 -2.06 8.24 -9.86
N PHE A 127 -1.36 7.22 -9.39
CA PHE A 127 0.03 7.32 -8.96
C PHE A 127 0.83 6.20 -9.61
N ASP A 128 2.13 6.39 -9.68
CA ASP A 128 3.05 5.34 -10.06
C ASP A 128 4.39 5.44 -9.34
N LEU A 129 5.12 4.33 -9.39
CA LEU A 129 6.45 4.16 -8.82
C LEU A 129 7.21 3.17 -9.69
N GLU A 130 8.29 3.61 -10.29
CA GLU A 130 9.30 2.72 -10.89
C GLU A 130 10.41 2.49 -9.86
N PHE A 131 10.85 1.24 -9.72
CA PHE A 131 11.87 0.89 -8.74
C PHE A 131 12.69 -0.33 -9.16
N ASP A 132 13.90 -0.37 -8.62
CA ASP A 132 14.80 -1.51 -8.73
C ASP A 132 14.74 -2.33 -7.44
N MET A 133 14.67 -3.65 -7.57
CA MET A 133 14.70 -4.56 -6.44
C MET A 133 16.13 -4.70 -5.90
N PRO A 134 16.42 -4.24 -4.67
CA PRO A 134 17.77 -4.35 -4.13
C PRO A 134 18.17 -5.82 -3.94
N ALA A 135 19.41 -6.16 -4.26
CA ALA A 135 19.92 -7.53 -4.16
C ALA A 135 19.85 -8.07 -2.72
N GLU A 136 20.08 -7.20 -1.73
CA GLU A 136 20.00 -7.49 -0.30
C GLU A 136 18.59 -7.83 0.19
N CYS A 137 17.54 -7.48 -0.57
CA CYS A 137 16.19 -7.90 -0.25
C CYS A 137 15.92 -9.36 -0.66
N GLU A 138 16.83 -9.99 -1.45
CA GLU A 138 16.72 -11.39 -1.91
C GLU A 138 15.35 -11.73 -2.53
N GLY A 139 14.78 -10.79 -3.29
CA GLY A 139 13.46 -10.94 -3.92
C GLY A 139 12.28 -10.85 -2.95
N ALA A 140 12.48 -10.60 -1.66
CA ALA A 140 11.42 -10.47 -0.65
C ALA A 140 11.27 -9.02 -0.16
N ALA A 141 10.10 -8.43 -0.40
CA ALA A 141 9.79 -7.06 0.01
C ALA A 141 8.45 -6.97 0.77
N ARG A 142 8.17 -5.77 1.30
CA ARG A 142 6.84 -5.37 1.76
C ARG A 142 6.46 -4.06 1.10
N LEU A 143 5.27 -4.04 0.49
CA LEU A 143 4.59 -2.81 0.10
C LEU A 143 3.77 -2.31 1.29
N GLN A 144 3.95 -1.03 1.64
CA GLN A 144 3.47 -0.47 2.90
C GLN A 144 2.84 0.91 2.69
N LEU A 145 1.62 1.11 3.18
CA LEU A 145 1.03 2.44 3.28
C LEU A 145 1.57 3.11 4.54
N GLU A 146 2.27 4.22 4.38
CA GLU A 146 2.94 4.95 5.44
C GLU A 146 2.60 6.45 5.37
N ALA A 147 2.74 7.16 6.49
CA ALA A 147 2.82 8.61 6.43
C ALA A 147 4.19 8.99 5.85
N THR A 148 4.25 10.02 5.01
CA THR A 148 5.52 10.47 4.42
C THR A 148 6.52 10.79 5.53
N ALA A 149 6.07 11.55 6.54
CA ALA A 149 6.88 11.89 7.71
C ALA A 149 6.46 11.17 8.99
N ALA A 150 7.45 10.67 9.72
CA ALA A 150 7.24 10.01 11.01
C ALA A 150 6.73 10.96 12.10
N TRP A 151 7.02 12.27 12.02
CA TRP A 151 6.48 13.25 12.98
C TRP A 151 4.97 13.44 12.79
N GLU A 152 4.51 13.39 11.54
CA GLU A 152 3.10 13.53 11.19
C GLU A 152 2.30 12.29 11.61
N ALA A 153 2.85 11.09 11.39
CA ALA A 153 2.29 9.85 11.92
C ALA A 153 2.06 9.92 13.45
N ARG A 154 3.00 10.49 14.20
CA ARG A 154 2.90 10.65 15.65
C ARG A 154 1.87 11.69 16.06
N ALA A 155 1.77 12.79 15.31
CA ALA A 155 0.76 13.82 15.53
C ALA A 155 -0.67 13.32 15.24
N GLY A 156 -0.80 12.37 14.31
CA GLY A 156 -2.07 11.89 13.80
C GLY A 156 -2.55 12.73 12.61
N MET A 157 -3.36 12.11 11.76
CA MET A 157 -3.95 12.72 10.58
C MET A 157 -5.48 12.60 10.64
N ALA A 158 -6.18 13.37 9.82
CA ALA A 158 -7.64 13.30 9.71
C ALA A 158 -8.08 13.28 8.25
N GLY A 159 -9.21 12.64 7.96
CA GLY A 159 -9.79 12.54 6.61
C GLY A 159 -9.85 11.10 6.13
N VAL A 160 -10.24 10.91 4.88
CA VAL A 160 -10.37 9.57 4.30
C VAL A 160 -9.68 9.49 2.96
N MET A 161 -9.05 8.34 2.70
CA MET A 161 -8.50 7.98 1.41
C MET A 161 -9.11 6.66 0.93
N TYR A 162 -9.21 6.52 -0.38
CA TYR A 162 -9.66 5.33 -1.07
C TYR A 162 -8.58 4.90 -2.05
N PHE A 163 -8.35 3.59 -2.16
CA PHE A 163 -7.36 3.00 -3.05
C PHE A 163 -7.96 1.86 -3.86
N ASP A 164 -7.61 1.82 -5.14
CA ASP A 164 -8.13 0.82 -6.09
C ASP A 164 -7.18 0.67 -7.30
N ASP A 165 -7.47 -0.32 -8.14
CA ASP A 165 -6.82 -0.56 -9.44
C ASP A 165 -5.28 -0.68 -9.36
N PHE A 166 -4.77 -1.41 -8.35
CA PHE A 166 -3.32 -1.58 -8.24
C PHE A 166 -2.79 -2.51 -9.32
N GLU A 167 -1.59 -2.20 -9.83
CA GLU A 167 -0.88 -3.10 -10.72
C GLU A 167 0.61 -3.10 -10.37
N LEU A 168 1.24 -4.25 -10.53
CA LEU A 168 2.68 -4.40 -10.36
C LEU A 168 3.21 -5.24 -11.51
N HIS A 169 4.00 -4.60 -12.38
CA HIS A 169 4.54 -5.24 -13.58
C HIS A 169 6.06 -5.23 -13.53
N GLN A 170 6.66 -6.37 -13.88
CA GLN A 170 8.07 -6.39 -14.20
C GLN A 170 8.29 -5.61 -15.50
N ARG A 171 9.27 -4.70 -15.51
CA ARG A 171 9.68 -3.99 -16.70
C ARG A 171 10.72 -4.83 -17.43
N ALA A 172 10.60 -4.94 -18.75
CA ALA A 172 11.67 -5.49 -19.54
C ALA A 172 12.92 -4.62 -19.31
N ALA A 173 14.08 -5.25 -19.08
CA ALA A 173 15.33 -4.52 -19.10
C ALA A 173 15.44 -3.82 -20.46
N GLU A 174 15.66 -2.51 -20.47
CA GLU A 174 15.95 -1.81 -21.72
C GLU A 174 17.19 -2.47 -22.34
N SER A 175 16.99 -3.18 -23.44
CA SER A 175 18.08 -3.75 -24.20
C SER A 175 18.89 -2.60 -24.78
N VAL A 176 20.04 -2.31 -24.18
CA VAL A 176 21.04 -1.43 -24.76
C VAL A 176 21.45 -2.03 -26.10
N GLN A 177 21.12 -1.34 -27.20
CA GLN A 177 21.61 -1.62 -28.54
C GLN A 177 23.00 -1.02 -28.75
#